data_AF-A0A2D0H8E7-F1
#
_entry.id   AF-A0A2D0H8E7-F1
#
_cell.length_a   1.000
_cell.length_b   1.000
_cell.length_c   1.000
_cell.angle_alpha   90.00
_cell.angle_beta   90.00
_cell.angle_gamma   90.00
#
_symmetry.space_group_name_H-M   'P 1'
#
loop_
_entity.id
_entity.type
_entity.pdbx_description
1 polymer ?
#
loop_
_entity_poly.entity_id
_entity_poly.type
_entity_poly.pdbx_seq_one_letter_code
_entity_poly.pdbx_strand_id
1 'polypeptide(L)'
;MSQQIQPKLVFGSSVRDVLDKVSSATNDSIDAGVVYTTDALTALDKVKIAYTPPINTYSPIVYGSAVLQQTQNPDAARDFNSFLGSSQASPVFQGFGFSTIPEPMTTGGSIAVGIVGLMMKRKVKAKAKAKAAVD
;
A
#
# COMPACT_ATOMS: atom_id res chain seq x y z
N MET A 1 5.74 11.73 -19.42
CA MET A 1 5.97 10.27 -19.49
C MET A 1 6.79 9.97 -20.73
N SER A 2 7.83 9.14 -20.67
CA SER A 2 8.60 8.78 -21.86
C SER A 2 7.73 7.95 -22.82
N GLN A 3 7.71 8.28 -24.11
CA GLN A 3 6.89 7.55 -25.10
C GLN A 3 7.21 6.05 -25.19
N GLN A 4 8.37 5.64 -24.68
CA GLN A 4 8.90 4.28 -24.73
C GLN A 4 8.14 3.27 -23.86
N ILE A 5 7.40 3.72 -22.83
CA ILE A 5 6.66 2.80 -21.94
C ILE A 5 5.20 2.61 -22.32
N GLN A 6 4.63 3.49 -23.16
CA GLN A 6 3.22 3.46 -23.55
C GLN A 6 2.73 2.09 -24.06
N PRO A 7 3.48 1.37 -24.93
CA PRO A 7 3.04 0.06 -25.42
C PRO A 7 2.99 -1.04 -24.35
N LYS A 8 3.59 -0.80 -23.18
CA LYS A 8 3.64 -1.73 -22.05
C LYS A 8 2.61 -1.42 -20.97
N LEU A 9 1.86 -0.33 -21.10
CA LEU A 9 0.86 0.07 -20.12
C LEU A 9 -0.46 -0.63 -20.40
N VAL A 10 -0.98 -1.31 -19.38
CA VAL A 10 -2.35 -1.81 -19.36
C VAL A 10 -3.09 -1.06 -18.27
N PHE A 11 -4.18 -0.39 -18.63
CA PHE A 11 -4.96 0.40 -17.69
C PHE A 11 -6.01 -0.45 -16.98
N GLY A 12 -6.11 -0.27 -15.67
CA GLY A 12 -7.22 -0.80 -14.87
C GLY A 12 -8.34 0.22 -14.76
N SER A 13 -9.57 -0.26 -14.55
CA SER A 13 -10.73 0.59 -14.27
C SER A 13 -10.74 1.10 -12.82
N SER A 14 -10.04 0.40 -11.92
CA SER A 14 -9.86 0.77 -10.51
C SER A 14 -8.58 0.13 -9.95
N VAL A 15 -8.16 0.56 -8.77
CA VAL A 15 -6.98 -0.02 -8.08
C VAL A 15 -7.18 -1.50 -7.76
N ARG A 16 -8.42 -1.92 -7.45
CA ARG A 16 -8.75 -3.33 -7.24
C ARG A 16 -8.64 -4.16 -8.52
N ASP A 17 -9.09 -3.62 -9.65
CA ASP A 17 -8.91 -4.28 -10.96
C ASP A 17 -7.41 -4.47 -11.29
N VAL A 18 -6.56 -3.48 -10.96
CA VAL A 18 -5.11 -3.64 -11.09
C VAL A 18 -4.58 -4.74 -10.17
N LEU A 19 -5.02 -4.80 -8.91
CA LEU A 19 -4.61 -5.85 -7.96
C LEU A 19 -5.06 -7.24 -8.43
N ASP A 20 -6.29 -7.38 -8.92
CA ASP A 20 -6.84 -8.64 -9.43
C ASP A 20 -6.07 -9.11 -10.66
N LYS A 21 -5.72 -8.21 -11.57
CA LYS A 21 -4.88 -8.50 -12.74
C LYS A 21 -3.49 -9.00 -12.33
N VAL A 22 -2.85 -8.37 -11.35
CA VAL A 22 -1.53 -8.77 -10.85
C VAL A 22 -1.60 -10.10 -10.07
N SER A 23 -2.66 -10.32 -9.30
CA SER A 23 -2.78 -11.48 -8.39
C SER A 23 -3.35 -12.74 -9.04
N SER A 24 -4.10 -12.60 -10.14
CA SER A 24 -4.83 -13.72 -10.75
C SER A 24 -3.92 -14.76 -11.39
N ALA A 25 -2.65 -14.44 -11.71
CA ALA A 25 -1.66 -15.35 -12.32
C ALA A 25 -2.13 -16.09 -13.60
N THR A 26 -3.35 -15.82 -14.09
CA THR A 26 -3.99 -16.44 -15.26
C THR A 26 -3.82 -15.59 -16.51
N ASN A 27 -3.37 -14.35 -16.35
CA ASN A 27 -2.96 -13.49 -17.44
C ASN A 27 -1.43 -13.36 -17.38
N ASP A 28 -0.71 -14.21 -18.14
CA ASP A 28 0.75 -14.19 -18.32
C ASP A 28 1.32 -12.85 -18.88
N SER A 29 0.56 -11.75 -18.80
CA SER A 29 0.85 -10.46 -19.43
C SER A 29 1.10 -9.31 -18.45
N ILE A 30 0.84 -9.47 -17.14
CA ILE A 30 0.97 -8.39 -16.16
C ILE A 30 2.03 -8.72 -15.10
N ASP A 31 3.22 -8.14 -15.25
CA ASP A 31 4.35 -8.35 -14.33
C ASP A 31 4.23 -7.52 -13.04
N ALA A 32 3.61 -6.35 -13.10
CA ALA A 32 3.51 -5.40 -11.99
C ALA A 32 2.33 -4.45 -12.17
N GLY A 33 1.81 -3.96 -11.05
CA GLY A 33 0.78 -2.92 -10.99
C GLY A 33 1.10 -1.90 -9.91
N VAL A 34 0.59 -0.68 -10.08
CA VAL A 34 0.69 0.38 -9.06
C VAL A 34 -0.61 0.38 -8.28
N VAL A 35 -0.52 0.08 -6.98
CA VAL A 35 -1.66 0.00 -6.06
C VAL A 35 -1.31 0.67 -4.73
N TYR A 36 -2.32 0.93 -3.89
CA TYR A 36 -2.07 1.38 -2.53
C TYR A 36 -1.54 0.23 -1.67
N THR A 37 -0.76 0.58 -0.64
CA THR A 37 -0.26 -0.41 0.32
C THR A 37 -1.41 -1.15 1.00
N THR A 38 -2.48 -0.46 1.36
CA THR A 38 -3.70 -1.04 1.94
C THR A 38 -4.27 -2.16 1.07
N ASP A 39 -4.32 -1.98 -0.26
CA ASP A 39 -4.80 -2.99 -1.20
C ASP A 39 -3.83 -4.17 -1.29
N ALA A 40 -2.52 -3.91 -1.40
CA ALA A 40 -1.50 -4.97 -1.44
C ALA A 40 -1.50 -5.85 -0.17
N LEU A 41 -1.75 -5.24 1.00
CA LEU A 41 -1.84 -5.97 2.28
C LEU A 41 -2.98 -6.99 2.31
N THR A 42 -4.03 -6.82 1.51
CA THR A 42 -5.16 -7.77 1.44
C THR A 42 -4.87 -9.02 0.63
N ALA A 43 -3.78 -9.05 -0.15
CA ALA A 43 -3.45 -10.12 -1.08
C ALA A 43 -1.99 -10.60 -0.96
N LEU A 44 -1.37 -10.47 0.23
CA LEU A 44 0.03 -10.84 0.46
C LEU A 44 0.33 -12.33 0.21
N ASP A 45 -0.69 -13.18 0.15
CA ASP A 45 -0.59 -14.59 -0.24
C ASP A 45 -0.32 -14.76 -1.75
N LYS A 46 -0.66 -13.75 -2.57
CA LYS A 46 -0.58 -13.78 -4.04
C LYS A 46 0.36 -12.74 -4.62
N VAL A 47 0.56 -11.61 -3.94
CA VAL A 47 1.39 -10.50 -4.44
C VAL A 47 2.51 -10.16 -3.47
N LYS A 48 3.50 -9.42 -3.98
CA LYS A 48 4.59 -8.85 -3.18
C LYS A 48 4.75 -7.36 -3.50
N ILE A 49 5.09 -6.58 -2.48
CA ILE A 49 5.46 -5.18 -2.68
C ILE A 49 6.89 -5.14 -3.22
N ALA A 50 7.05 -4.75 -4.49
CA ALA A 50 8.36 -4.66 -5.12
C ALA A 50 9.05 -3.31 -4.88
N TYR A 51 8.27 -2.24 -4.71
CA TYR A 51 8.75 -0.88 -4.55
C TYR A 51 7.70 0.00 -3.86
N THR A 52 8.16 0.89 -2.99
CA THR A 52 7.35 1.97 -2.40
C THR A 52 8.02 3.30 -2.74
N PRO A 53 7.36 4.19 -3.49
CA PRO A 53 7.92 5.50 -3.81
C PRO A 53 8.13 6.34 -2.54
N PRO A 54 9.16 7.20 -2.50
CA PRO A 54 9.33 8.15 -1.40
C PRO A 54 8.12 9.09 -1.29
N ILE A 55 7.73 9.45 -0.06
CA ILE A 55 6.51 10.24 0.22
C ILE A 55 6.47 11.61 -0.48
N ASN A 56 7.63 12.19 -0.79
CA ASN A 56 7.75 13.47 -1.47
C ASN A 56 7.62 13.39 -3.00
N THR A 57 7.42 12.20 -3.58
CA THR A 57 7.26 12.04 -5.03
C THR A 57 5.79 12.04 -5.48
N TYR A 58 4.85 12.20 -4.56
CA TYR A 58 3.41 12.27 -4.85
C TYR A 58 2.71 13.19 -3.84
N SER A 59 1.58 13.75 -4.25
CA SER A 59 0.72 14.52 -3.33
C SER A 59 0.14 13.60 -2.24
N PRO A 60 -0.07 14.10 -1.01
CA PRO A 60 -0.66 13.29 0.07
C PRO A 60 -1.96 12.60 -0.36
N ILE A 61 -2.05 11.30 -0.09
CA ILE A 61 -3.23 10.48 -0.38
C ILE A 61 -4.16 10.58 0.83
N VAL A 62 -5.19 11.43 0.75
CA VAL A 62 -6.12 11.72 1.85
C VAL A 62 -7.52 11.24 1.49
N TYR A 63 -8.11 10.41 2.35
CA TYR A 63 -9.49 9.93 2.22
C TYR A 63 -10.41 10.76 3.14
N GLY A 64 -11.08 11.75 2.55
CA GLY A 64 -12.08 12.56 3.26
C GLY A 64 -13.45 11.88 3.29
N SER A 65 -14.22 12.14 4.35
CA SER A 65 -15.63 11.78 4.45
C SER A 65 -16.50 13.04 4.54
N ALA A 66 -17.71 12.98 3.98
CA ALA A 66 -18.65 14.10 3.99
C ALA A 66 -20.10 13.60 4.04
N VAL A 67 -20.96 14.38 4.69
CA VAL A 67 -22.41 14.15 4.68
C VAL A 67 -23.01 14.80 3.44
N LEU A 68 -23.76 14.02 2.66
CA LEU A 68 -24.44 14.55 1.47
C LEU A 68 -25.62 15.42 1.86
N GLN A 69 -25.76 16.58 1.20
CA GLN A 69 -26.86 17.52 1.46
C GLN A 69 -28.25 16.92 1.20
N GLN A 70 -28.35 15.97 0.27
CA GLN A 70 -29.61 15.33 -0.14
C GLN A 70 -29.93 14.04 0.63
N THR A 71 -29.23 13.75 1.73
CA THR A 71 -29.50 12.56 2.54
C THR A 71 -30.93 12.57 3.09
N GLN A 72 -31.59 11.41 3.05
CA GLN A 72 -32.91 11.22 3.64
C GLN A 72 -32.84 11.06 5.17
N ASN A 73 -31.64 10.84 5.73
CA ASN A 73 -31.42 10.68 7.16
C ASN A 73 -30.18 11.48 7.60
N PRO A 74 -30.32 12.80 7.85
CA PRO A 74 -29.20 13.68 8.14
C PRO A 74 -28.54 13.40 9.48
N ASP A 75 -29.32 13.06 10.50
CA ASP A 75 -28.79 12.85 11.85
C ASP A 75 -27.96 11.57 11.90
N ALA A 76 -28.49 10.44 11.39
CA ALA A 76 -27.73 9.20 11.31
C ALA A 76 -26.45 9.35 10.45
N ALA A 77 -26.50 10.14 9.37
CA ALA A 77 -25.32 10.41 8.55
C ALA A 77 -24.25 11.22 9.29
N ARG A 78 -24.64 12.22 10.09
CA ARG A 78 -23.72 13.01 10.92
C ARG A 78 -23.12 12.17 12.03
N ASP A 79 -23.93 11.34 12.68
CA ASP A 79 -23.49 10.44 13.74
C ASP A 79 -22.45 9.45 13.20
N PHE A 80 -22.73 8.84 12.04
CA PHE A 80 -21.80 7.94 11.38
C PHE A 80 -20.50 8.65 10.97
N ASN A 81 -20.59 9.83 10.35
CA ASN A 81 -19.40 10.59 9.97
C ASN A 81 -18.55 10.99 11.19
N SER A 82 -19.18 11.34 12.31
CA SER A 82 -18.49 11.65 13.57
C SER A 82 -17.84 10.41 14.17
N PHE A 83 -18.52 9.26 14.10
CA PHE A 83 -17.97 7.97 14.52
C PHE A 83 -16.71 7.60 13.75
N LEU A 84 -16.68 7.80 12.42
CA LEU A 84 -15.49 7.52 11.60
C LEU A 84 -14.25 8.32 12.04
N GLY A 85 -14.44 9.52 12.58
CA GLY A 85 -13.36 10.37 13.12
C GLY A 85 -13.01 10.11 14.59
N SER A 86 -13.70 9.18 15.26
CA SER A 86 -13.51 8.92 16.69
C SER A 86 -12.29 8.05 16.98
N SER A 87 -11.81 8.09 18.23
CA SER A 87 -10.75 7.19 18.73
C SER A 87 -11.15 5.71 18.67
N GLN A 88 -12.45 5.40 18.64
CA GLN A 88 -12.96 4.04 18.52
C GLN A 88 -12.78 3.48 17.10
N ALA A 89 -12.88 4.32 16.07
CA ALA A 89 -12.73 3.90 14.67
C ALA A 89 -11.25 3.83 14.23
N SER A 90 -10.37 4.64 14.84
CA SER A 90 -8.96 4.73 14.45
C SER A 90 -8.21 3.38 14.42
N PRO A 91 -8.35 2.47 15.40
CA PRO A 91 -7.69 1.17 15.36
C PRO A 91 -8.15 0.28 14.20
N VAL A 92 -9.40 0.41 13.75
CA VAL A 92 -9.93 -0.34 12.60
C VAL A 92 -9.20 0.10 11.33
N PHE A 93 -9.07 1.41 11.11
CA PHE A 93 -8.33 1.96 9.97
C PHE A 93 -6.85 1.55 10.00
N GLN A 94 -6.20 1.66 11.16
CA GLN A 94 -4.80 1.26 11.33
C GLN A 94 -4.59 -0.24 11.06
N GLY A 95 -5.53 -1.09 11.47
CA GLY A 95 -5.49 -2.53 11.19
C GLY A 95 -5.50 -2.87 9.70
N PHE A 96 -6.08 -2.01 8.86
CA PHE A 96 -6.05 -2.15 7.40
C PHE A 96 -4.91 -1.36 6.73
N GLY A 97 -4.01 -0.76 7.51
CA GLY A 97 -2.85 -0.02 7.00
C GLY A 97 -3.10 1.44 6.65
N PHE A 98 -4.23 2.02 7.09
CA PHE A 98 -4.45 3.46 7.00
C PHE A 98 -3.77 4.18 8.17
N SER A 99 -3.13 5.31 7.90
CA SER A 99 -2.62 6.19 8.95
C SER A 99 -3.65 7.28 9.29
N THR A 100 -3.64 7.73 10.54
CA THR A 100 -4.31 8.99 10.89
C THR A 100 -3.66 10.14 10.14
N ILE A 101 -4.45 11.12 9.70
CA ILE A 101 -3.93 12.33 9.07
C ILE A 101 -2.94 12.97 10.06
N PRO A 102 -1.65 13.12 9.71
CA PRO A 102 -0.72 13.85 10.56
C PRO A 102 -1.09 15.33 10.50
N GLU A 103 -1.48 15.90 11.65
CA GLU A 103 -1.60 17.35 11.79
C GLU A 103 -0.20 17.96 12.07
N PRO A 104 0.21 19.04 11.39
CA PRO A 104 -0.42 19.65 10.21
C PRO A 104 0.51 19.66 8.99
N MET A 105 -0.12 19.81 7.83
CA MET A 105 0.46 20.61 6.76
C MET A 105 0.54 22.08 7.18
N THR A 106 1.36 22.38 8.20
CA THR A 106 1.87 23.71 8.54
C THR A 106 3.37 23.70 8.26
N THR A 107 3.75 24.58 7.35
CA THR A 107 5.08 25.07 7.00
C THR A 107 6.28 24.55 7.82
N GLY A 108 7.21 23.88 7.12
CA GLY A 108 8.65 23.92 7.40
C GLY A 108 9.15 23.12 8.60
N GLY A 109 9.70 21.92 8.36
CA GLY A 109 10.52 21.22 9.35
C GLY A 109 10.49 19.71 9.17
N SER A 110 11.59 19.14 8.67
CA SER A 110 11.79 17.71 8.41
C SER A 110 11.52 16.83 9.63
N ILE A 111 10.71 15.77 9.47
CA ILE A 111 10.80 14.61 10.36
C ILE A 111 10.49 13.32 9.62
N ALA A 112 11.43 12.37 9.75
CA ALA A 112 11.37 11.02 9.22
C ALA A 112 10.42 10.16 10.06
N VAL A 113 9.59 9.34 9.40
CA VAL A 113 8.86 8.24 10.06
C VAL A 113 9.33 6.93 9.44
N GLY A 114 9.84 6.06 10.32
CA GLY A 114 10.74 4.96 10.03
C GLY A 114 10.08 3.65 9.60
N ILE A 115 10.72 3.05 8.60
CA ILE A 115 11.26 1.68 8.55
C ILE A 115 10.49 0.58 9.30
N VAL A 116 9.91 -0.34 8.53
CA VAL A 116 9.85 -1.78 8.88
C VAL A 116 10.26 -2.59 7.64
N GLY A 117 11.35 -3.37 7.77
CA GLY A 117 11.57 -4.59 6.98
C GLY A 117 12.54 -4.54 5.79
N LEU A 118 13.82 -4.27 6.02
CA LEU A 118 14.90 -4.69 5.10
C LEU A 118 15.22 -6.19 5.33
N MET A 119 14.99 -7.06 4.35
CA MET A 119 15.62 -8.40 4.29
C MET A 119 15.86 -8.86 2.83
N MET A 120 17.14 -8.98 2.46
CA MET A 120 17.69 -9.79 1.35
C MET A 120 18.92 -10.51 1.95
N LYS A 121 19.27 -11.78 1.71
CA LYS A 121 19.19 -12.63 0.51
C LYS A 121 18.99 -14.11 0.87
N ARG A 122 18.31 -14.87 0.00
CA ARG A 122 18.55 -16.32 -0.16
C ARG A 122 19.64 -16.55 -1.19
N LYS A 123 20.70 -17.27 -0.84
CA LYS A 123 21.42 -18.16 -1.77
C LYS A 123 21.72 -19.47 -1.05
N VAL A 124 21.20 -20.55 -1.62
CA VAL A 124 21.41 -21.94 -1.20
C VAL A 124 22.37 -22.59 -2.19
N LYS A 125 23.23 -23.46 -1.65
CA LYS A 125 24.06 -24.52 -2.24
C LYS A 125 25.51 -24.19 -2.63
N ALA A 126 26.44 -24.73 -1.84
CA ALA A 126 27.45 -25.65 -2.35
C ALA A 126 27.76 -26.71 -1.27
N LYS A 127 27.64 -27.99 -1.64
CA LYS A 127 28.20 -29.12 -0.90
C LYS A 127 29.72 -29.05 -1.02
N ALA A 128 30.45 -29.19 0.09
CA ALA A 128 31.78 -29.79 0.10
C ALA A 128 32.01 -30.47 1.46
N LYS A 129 32.00 -31.81 1.45
CA LYS A 129 32.68 -32.61 2.47
C LYS A 129 34.18 -32.45 2.23
N ALA A 130 34.95 -32.11 3.26
CA ALA A 130 36.33 -32.55 3.39
C ALA A 130 36.69 -32.67 4.88
N LYS A 131 37.21 -33.84 5.21
CA LYS A 131 37.71 -34.30 6.50
C LYS A 131 39.24 -34.21 6.45
N ALA A 132 39.88 -33.57 7.42
CA ALA A 132 41.27 -33.77 7.90
C ALA A 132 41.46 -32.78 9.09
N ALA A 133 41.60 -33.21 10.34
CA ALA A 133 42.77 -33.81 11.00
C ALA A 133 43.83 -32.77 11.44
N VAL A 134 44.07 -32.69 12.77
CA VAL A 134 45.34 -32.38 13.47
C VAL A 134 45.85 -30.94 13.26
N ASP A 135 46.08 -30.09 14.27
CA ASP A 135 46.76 -30.25 15.57
C ASP A 135 45.92 -29.91 16.81
#